data_AF-A0A2V9BE33-F1
#
_entry.id   AF-A0A2V9BE33-F1
#
_cell.length_a   1.000
_cell.length_b   1.000
_cell.length_c   1.000
_cell.angle_alpha   90.00
_cell.angle_beta   90.00
_cell.angle_gamma   90.00
#
_symmetry.space_group_name_H-M   'P 1'
#
loop_
_entity.id
_entity.type
_entity.pdbx_description
1 polymer ?
#
loop_
_entity_poly.entity_id
_entity_poly.type
_entity_poly.pdbx_seq_one_letter_code
_entity_poly.pdbx_strand_id
1 'polypeptide(L)' 'MTTRPTVLVTGANSGIGKIIVSRLARAGYDVAINYKADPAAAENLARELKNHGTRAV' A
#
# COMPACT_ATOMS: atom_id res chain seq x y z
N MET A 1 16.06 -9.48 -13.58
CA MET A 1 15.35 -8.63 -12.60
C MET A 1 13.94 -8.40 -13.11
N THR A 2 12.94 -9.12 -12.61
CA THR A 2 11.54 -8.78 -12.92
C THR A 2 11.14 -7.64 -11.99
N THR A 3 11.15 -6.42 -12.48
CA THR A 3 10.80 -5.23 -11.69
C THR A 3 9.29 -5.23 -11.43
N ARG A 4 8.89 -5.25 -10.15
CA ARG A 4 7.51 -4.99 -9.75
C ARG A 4 7.15 -3.55 -10.12
N PRO A 5 6.03 -3.29 -10.83
CA PRO A 5 5.61 -1.92 -11.11
C PRO A 5 5.24 -1.20 -9.80
N THR A 6 5.53 0.10 -9.72
CA THR A 6 5.23 0.91 -8.52
C THR A 6 3.97 1.75 -8.76
N VAL A 7 3.13 1.89 -7.73
CA VAL A 7 1.90 2.71 -7.76
C VAL A 7 1.79 3.59 -6.52
N LEU A 8 1.34 4.83 -6.71
CA LEU A 8 0.97 5.75 -5.64
C LEU A 8 -0.56 5.74 -5.50
N VAL A 9 -1.05 5.57 -4.28
CA VAL A 9 -2.48 5.66 -3.96
C VAL A 9 -2.68 6.75 -2.91
N THR A 10 -3.53 7.73 -3.20
CA THR A 10 -3.92 8.80 -2.26
C THR A 10 -5.13 8.38 -1.44
N GLY A 11 -5.20 8.84 -0.18
CA GLY A 11 -6.23 8.38 0.76
C GLY A 11 -6.17 6.88 1.04
N ALA A 12 -4.99 6.27 0.91
CA ALA A 12 -4.81 4.82 0.90
C ALA A 12 -4.94 4.17 2.28
N ASN A 13 -4.88 4.94 3.36
CA ASN A 13 -4.91 4.42 4.72
C ASN A 13 -6.30 3.94 5.18
N SER A 14 -7.37 4.26 4.46
CA SER A 14 -8.74 3.89 4.85
C SER A 14 -9.68 3.69 3.65
N GLY A 15 -10.90 3.24 3.94
CA GLY A 15 -12.00 3.12 2.96
C GLY A 15 -11.60 2.38 1.68
N ILE A 16 -11.98 2.97 0.54
CA ILE A 16 -11.72 2.39 -0.79
C ILE A 16 -10.22 2.39 -1.11
N GLY A 17 -9.48 3.42 -0.69
CA GLY A 17 -8.03 3.51 -0.92
C GLY A 17 -7.28 2.32 -0.32
N LYS A 18 -7.65 1.90 0.90
CA LYS A 18 -7.11 0.70 1.55
C LYS A 18 -7.38 -0.57 0.74
N ILE A 19 -8.59 -0.72 0.20
CA ILE A 19 -8.96 -1.89 -0.61
C ILE A 19 -8.16 -1.92 -1.91
N ILE A 20 -8.02 -0.77 -2.59
CA ILE A 20 -7.28 -0.63 -3.84
C ILE A 20 -5.81 -0.99 -3.63
N VAL A 21 -5.15 -0.39 -2.63
CA VAL A 21 -3.72 -0.60 -2.40
C VAL A 21 -3.42 -2.05 -2.00
N SER A 22 -4.27 -2.69 -1.19
CA SER A 22 -4.15 -4.10 -0.86
C SER A 22 -4.32 -5.02 -2.07
N ARG A 23 -5.22 -4.66 -3.00
CA ARG A 23 -5.43 -5.45 -4.23
C ARG A 23 -4.27 -5.30 -5.21
N LEU A 24 -3.71 -4.10 -5.36
CA LEU A 24 -2.53 -3.84 -6.19
C LEU A 24 -1.29 -4.56 -5.64
N ALA A 25 -1.07 -4.52 -4.33
CA ALA A 25 0.00 -5.27 -3.68
C ALA A 25 -0.06 -6.77 -4.00
N ARG A 26 -1.26 -7.38 -3.87
CA ARG A 26 -1.51 -8.79 -4.23
C ARG A 26 -1.33 -9.08 -5.73
N ALA A 27 -1.56 -8.09 -6.58
CA ALA A 27 -1.37 -8.19 -8.02
C ALA A 27 0.10 -8.05 -8.46
N GLY A 28 1.05 -7.87 -7.53
CA GLY A 28 2.47 -7.82 -7.86
C GLY A 28 3.06 -6.41 -7.90
N TYR A 29 2.32 -5.38 -7.47
CA TYR A 29 2.83 -4.01 -7.40
C TYR A 29 3.62 -3.76 -6.12
N ASP A 30 4.54 -2.80 -6.18
CA ASP A 30 5.03 -2.06 -5.02
C ASP A 30 4.17 -0.81 -4.84
N VAL A 31 3.95 -0.38 -3.60
CA VAL A 31 2.95 0.65 -3.29
C VAL A 31 3.51 1.80 -2.46
N ALA A 32 3.08 3.01 -2.78
CA ALA A 32 3.24 4.19 -1.94
C ALA A 32 1.87 4.62 -1.40
N ILE A 33 1.75 4.71 -0.08
CA ILE A 33 0.53 5.01 0.66
C ILE A 33 0.55 6.49 1.02
N ASN A 34 -0.25 7.30 0.34
CA ASN A 34 -0.46 8.69 0.75
C ASN A 34 -1.73 8.82 1.60
N TYR A 35 -1.64 9.64 2.65
CA TYR A 35 -2.70 9.92 3.59
C TYR A 35 -2.63 11.38 4.07
N LYS A 36 -3.77 11.91 4.53
CA LYS A 36 -3.86 13.27 5.10
C LYS A 36 -3.79 13.28 6.63
N ALA A 37 -4.40 12.28 7.27
CA ALA A 37 -4.50 12.12 8.71
C ALA A 37 -4.44 10.64 9.07
N ASP A 38 -4.22 10.32 10.35
CA ASP A 38 -4.08 8.95 10.87
C ASP A 38 -2.84 8.20 10.32
N PRO A 39 -1.62 8.61 10.73
CA PRO A 39 -0.38 7.93 10.36
C PRO A 39 -0.33 6.49 10.88
N ALA A 40 -0.97 6.20 12.01
CA ALA A 40 -1.00 4.85 12.58
C ALA A 40 -1.73 3.87 11.66
N ALA A 41 -2.85 4.27 11.05
CA ALA A 41 -3.54 3.46 10.05
C ALA A 41 -2.66 3.20 8.81
N ALA A 42 -1.93 4.21 8.34
CA ALA A 42 -1.02 4.07 7.19
C ALA A 42 0.15 3.12 7.50
N GLU A 43 0.77 3.25 8.68
CA GLU A 43 1.86 2.38 9.11
C GLU A 43 1.41 0.93 9.33
N ASN A 44 0.24 0.74 9.95
CA ASN A 44 -0.36 -0.59 10.13
C ASN A 44 -0.58 -1.27 8.78
N LEU A 45 -1.14 -0.53 7.81
CA LEU A 45 -1.33 -1.03 6.45
C LEU A 45 0.01 -1.34 5.78
N ALA A 46 1.00 -0.45 5.88
CA ALA A 46 2.33 -0.70 5.32
C ALA A 46 2.99 -1.97 5.92
N ARG A 47 2.86 -2.18 7.23
CA ARG A 47 3.32 -3.41 7.92
C ARG A 47 2.59 -4.65 7.39
N GLU A 48 1.27 -4.59 7.29
CA GLU A 48 0.45 -5.68 6.74
C GLU A 48 0.91 -6.07 5.32
N LEU A 49 1.09 -5.09 4.43
CA LEU A 49 1.50 -5.35 3.04
C LEU A 49 2.95 -5.86 2.94
N LYS A 50 3.85 -5.38 3.80
CA LYS A 50 5.23 -5.89 3.89
C LYS A 50 5.29 -7.36 4.30
N ASN A 51 4.42 -7.79 5.22
CA ASN A 51 4.32 -9.21 5.61
C ASN A 51 3.89 -10.11 4.43
N HIS A 52 3.29 -9.54 3.39
CA HIS A 52 2.95 -10.23 2.14
C HIS A 52 4.04 -10.09 1.06
N GLY A 53 5.25 -9.68 1.42
CA GLY A 53 6.38 -9.55 0.47
C GLY A 53 6.25 -8.37 -0.50
N THR A 54 5.37 -7.41 -0.21
CA THR A 54 5.23 -6.18 -0.99
C THR A 54 6.10 -5.08 -0.41
N ARG A 55 6.80 -4.30 -1.24
CA ARG A 55 7.41 -3.05 -0.77
C ARG A 55 6.30 -2.01 -0.63
N ALA A 56 6.04 -1.58 0.61
CA ALA A 56 5.07 -0.53 0.94
C ALA A 56 5.76 0.62 1.68
N VAL A 57 5.54 1.86 1.25
CA VAL A 57 6.08 3.07 1.88
C VAL A 57 5.01 4.11 2.12
#